data_AF-A0A6U9WD06-F1
#
_entry.id   AF-A0A6U9WD06-F1
#
_cell.length_a   1.000
_cell.length_b   1.000
_cell.length_c   1.000
_cell.angle_alpha   90.00
_cell.angle_beta   90.00
_cell.angle_gamma   90.00
#
_symmetry.space_group_name_H-M   'P 1'
#
loop_
_entity.id
_entity.type
_entity.pdbx_description
1 polymer ?
#
loop_
_entity_poly.entity_id
_entity_poly.type
_entity_poly.pdbx_seq_one_letter_code
_entity_poly.pdbx_strand_id
1 'polypeptide(L)'
;MKADAECTLGKKTRMTTLPTSSSSSDRIFGMGGKDCNTVFLGAVVILAVGVLLKSLLVLRTKGCPPLQRPLSDGSSSAQSSPSTPSSSPSTVPFVFLRDASYGQKPIGKILQSVVQSYQKENSQALYGLSTMLDQAIDAEANGRGRLQKNWNNRKNKPKLLSAKIERRIQRTAACLEHDERILVKLLGNFSYVLALPDVEVYGNDVDENSTEIIEEETLPTGKNTKYRLPERKKKAMNESETHSYDSATQIWAHLVRDWTIEGRTIRHIIYDWCHQQMEIYCQKTNATVLVPGAGMGRLAYDLYQKGYNVEANELSPSMAAAASSVLRNQIGGNFHPYVLDGMANEVDSERRFDSVHFPDIPIQTIVSTSGDNDPSLDNCVDCGSLSYTVGNFVGNDDFYYSRQRVGQFDTVVTCFFIDTATNIYEYLETIHELLRPGIGVWINVGPVQWHHNAVLRPSVDELKDLIEASGWNIQVWSIDSAPVSYRDESGSHFLPRSTSYNGYHPLRFVATPSR
;
A
#
# COMPACT_ATOMS: atom_id res chain seq x y z
N MET A 1 -30.79 -15.72 46.70
CA MET A 1 -30.97 -17.18 46.97
C MET A 1 -30.12 -17.91 45.93
N LYS A 2 -28.91 -18.35 46.31
CA LYS A 2 -28.50 -19.78 46.43
C LYS A 2 -28.88 -20.61 45.18
N ALA A 3 -27.98 -20.99 44.26
CA ALA A 3 -26.72 -21.78 44.30
C ALA A 3 -26.94 -23.25 43.88
N ASP A 4 -25.93 -23.74 43.14
CA ASP A 4 -25.52 -25.13 42.85
C ASP A 4 -26.24 -25.87 41.70
N ALA A 5 -25.59 -26.21 40.57
CA ALA A 5 -24.39 -27.03 40.29
C ALA A 5 -24.68 -28.53 40.29
N GLU A 6 -24.62 -29.17 39.12
CA GLU A 6 -24.28 -30.60 39.01
C GLU A 6 -23.60 -30.92 37.68
N CYS A 7 -22.54 -31.71 37.81
CA CYS A 7 -21.60 -32.17 36.80
C CYS A 7 -21.82 -33.66 36.58
N THR A 8 -21.80 -34.17 35.34
CA THR A 8 -21.47 -35.58 35.08
C THR A 8 -20.81 -35.81 33.73
N LEU A 9 -19.84 -36.72 33.79
CA LEU A 9 -18.89 -37.19 32.78
C LEU A 9 -19.49 -37.91 31.57
N GLY A 10 -18.85 -37.71 30.41
CA GLY A 10 -18.14 -38.79 29.72
C GLY A 10 -18.84 -39.50 28.55
N LYS A 11 -18.28 -39.36 27.34
CA LYS A 11 -18.15 -40.47 26.37
C LYS A 11 -17.03 -40.21 25.35
N LYS A 12 -16.02 -41.08 25.39
CA LYS A 12 -14.93 -41.26 24.41
C LYS A 12 -15.45 -42.04 23.20
N THR A 13 -15.10 -41.62 21.98
CA THR A 13 -15.16 -42.43 20.76
C THR A 13 -13.93 -42.10 19.91
N ARG A 14 -12.80 -42.77 20.13
CA ARG A 14 -12.26 -43.93 19.37
C ARG A 14 -11.78 -43.57 17.96
N MET A 15 -10.48 -43.30 17.86
CA MET A 15 -9.69 -43.26 16.62
C MET A 15 -9.72 -44.63 15.93
N THR A 16 -10.02 -44.62 14.64
CA THR A 16 -9.81 -45.75 13.72
C THR A 16 -8.51 -45.55 12.95
N THR A 17 -7.56 -46.45 13.21
CA THR A 17 -6.33 -46.69 12.45
C THR A 17 -6.59 -47.64 11.28
N LEU A 18 -5.86 -47.45 10.16
CA LEU A 18 -5.21 -48.44 9.25
C LEU A 18 -5.13 -47.87 7.80
N PRO A 19 -4.24 -48.35 6.91
CA PRO A 19 -2.94 -48.98 7.11
C PRO A 19 -1.81 -48.38 6.24
N THR A 20 -0.59 -48.77 6.60
CA THR A 20 0.66 -48.65 5.83
C THR A 20 0.67 -49.54 4.58
N SER A 21 1.15 -49.02 3.45
CA SER A 21 1.65 -49.84 2.33
C SER A 21 2.96 -49.28 1.78
N SER A 22 4.00 -50.09 1.90
CA SER A 22 5.31 -49.94 1.26
C SER A 22 5.37 -50.66 -0.09
N SER A 23 6.34 -50.25 -0.92
CA SER A 23 7.02 -51.01 -1.99
C SER A 23 6.48 -50.93 -3.42
N SER A 24 7.22 -50.22 -4.28
CA SER A 24 7.96 -50.74 -5.47
C SER A 24 8.52 -49.54 -6.27
N SER A 25 9.81 -49.21 -6.20
CA SER A 25 10.89 -49.72 -7.06
C SER A 25 10.67 -49.46 -8.55
N ASP A 26 11.40 -48.48 -9.09
CA ASP A 26 12.20 -48.72 -10.29
C ASP A 26 13.51 -47.92 -10.25
N ARG A 27 14.59 -48.65 -10.49
CA ARG A 27 15.98 -48.20 -10.62
C ARG A 27 16.28 -47.91 -12.08
N ILE A 28 17.45 -47.28 -12.32
CA ILE A 28 18.35 -47.30 -13.51
C ILE A 28 18.84 -45.84 -13.69
N PHE A 29 20.12 -45.42 -13.68
CA PHE A 29 21.45 -46.04 -13.85
C PHE A 29 22.45 -45.36 -12.88
N GLY A 30 23.49 -46.10 -12.46
CA GLY A 30 24.65 -45.54 -11.77
C GLY A 30 25.94 -45.80 -12.54
N MET A 31 26.86 -44.82 -12.49
CA MET A 31 28.33 -44.89 -12.61
C MET A 31 28.80 -43.63 -11.84
N GLY A 32 29.74 -43.60 -10.90
CA GLY A 32 30.84 -44.50 -10.55
C GLY A 32 32.17 -43.75 -10.70
N GLY A 33 32.70 -43.17 -9.62
CA GLY A 33 34.17 -43.01 -9.42
C GLY A 33 34.81 -41.62 -9.47
N LYS A 34 35.22 -41.16 -8.28
CA LYS A 34 36.52 -40.58 -7.88
C LYS A 34 37.00 -39.18 -8.34
N ASP A 35 37.22 -38.38 -7.29
CA ASP A 35 38.39 -37.55 -6.96
C ASP A 35 38.63 -36.16 -7.59
N CYS A 36 38.75 -35.21 -6.65
CA CYS A 36 39.60 -34.02 -6.64
C CYS A 36 39.69 -33.19 -7.94
N ASN A 37 38.81 -32.18 -8.08
CA ASN A 37 39.17 -30.89 -8.73
C ASN A 37 38.12 -29.76 -8.58
N THR A 38 37.09 -29.90 -7.76
CA THR A 38 35.94 -28.97 -7.75
C THR A 38 36.17 -27.64 -7.01
N VAL A 39 37.29 -27.47 -6.30
CA VAL A 39 37.58 -26.23 -5.55
C VAL A 39 38.21 -25.14 -6.44
N PHE A 40 38.77 -25.50 -7.60
CA PHE A 40 39.38 -24.52 -8.51
C PHE A 40 38.39 -23.91 -9.52
N LEU A 41 37.25 -24.57 -9.78
CA LEU A 41 36.29 -24.10 -10.78
C LEU A 41 35.36 -22.99 -10.23
N GLY A 42 35.10 -22.96 -8.92
CA GLY A 42 34.26 -21.94 -8.28
C GLY A 42 34.89 -20.53 -8.28
N ALA A 43 36.23 -20.44 -8.16
CA ALA A 43 36.93 -19.17 -8.16
C ALA A 43 37.07 -18.54 -9.56
N VAL A 44 37.13 -19.36 -10.62
CA VAL A 44 37.25 -18.89 -12.00
C VAL A 44 35.91 -18.35 -12.54
N VAL A 45 34.78 -18.90 -12.08
CA VAL A 45 33.44 -18.40 -12.47
C VAL A 45 33.13 -17.03 -11.86
N ILE A 46 33.59 -16.76 -10.63
CA ILE A 46 33.37 -15.46 -9.97
C ILE A 46 34.22 -14.35 -10.60
N LEU A 47 35.44 -14.66 -11.05
CA LEU A 47 36.29 -13.72 -11.79
C LEU A 47 35.79 -13.47 -13.24
N ALA A 48 35.24 -14.50 -13.91
CA ALA A 48 34.69 -14.35 -15.26
C ALA A 48 33.42 -13.47 -15.29
N VAL A 49 32.55 -13.56 -14.27
CA VAL A 49 31.37 -12.70 -14.14
C VAL A 49 31.76 -11.25 -13.83
N GLY A 50 32.80 -11.04 -13.02
CA GLY A 50 33.31 -9.70 -12.70
C GLY A 50 33.98 -8.98 -13.87
N VAL A 51 34.60 -9.71 -14.81
CA VAL A 51 35.22 -9.14 -16.02
C VAL A 51 34.19 -8.92 -17.14
N LEU A 52 33.21 -9.81 -17.32
CA LEU A 52 32.12 -9.62 -18.30
C LEU A 52 31.22 -8.42 -17.96
N LEU A 53 30.97 -8.13 -16.68
CA LEU A 53 30.21 -6.94 -16.27
C LEU A 53 30.93 -5.62 -16.61
N LYS A 54 32.27 -5.60 -16.61
CA LYS A 54 33.05 -4.40 -17.00
C LYS A 54 33.14 -4.21 -18.51
N SER A 55 33.15 -5.29 -19.30
CA SER A 55 33.18 -5.21 -20.76
C SER A 55 31.80 -4.85 -21.38
N LEU A 56 30.69 -5.19 -20.70
CA LEU A 56 29.34 -4.80 -21.13
C LEU A 56 28.97 -3.33 -20.81
N LEU A 57 29.73 -2.67 -19.92
CA LEU A 57 29.54 -1.23 -19.62
C LEU A 57 30.28 -0.29 -20.59
N VAL A 58 31.18 -0.80 -21.45
CA VAL A 58 32.00 0.02 -22.36
C VAL A 58 31.55 -0.06 -23.83
N LEU A 59 30.55 -0.88 -24.16
CA LEU A 59 30.07 -1.07 -25.54
C LEU A 59 28.62 -0.62 -25.80
N ARG A 60 28.11 0.36 -25.04
CA ARG A 60 26.83 1.03 -25.31
C ARG A 60 26.97 2.54 -25.51
N THR A 61 28.01 2.95 -26.22
CA THR A 61 28.11 4.28 -26.81
C THR A 61 28.57 4.13 -28.26
N LYS A 62 27.61 4.00 -29.18
CA LYS A 62 27.67 4.49 -30.58
C LYS A 62 26.50 3.97 -31.42
N GLY A 63 25.67 4.91 -31.88
CA GLY A 63 25.13 4.93 -33.25
C GLY A 63 23.72 4.37 -33.48
N CYS A 64 22.73 5.27 -33.63
CA CYS A 64 21.78 5.20 -34.75
C CYS A 64 21.17 6.59 -35.07
N PRO A 65 20.76 6.83 -36.33
CA PRO A 65 20.71 8.14 -37.00
C PRO A 65 19.39 8.90 -36.79
N PRO A 66 19.29 10.20 -37.18
CA PRO A 66 18.11 11.01 -36.89
C PRO A 66 16.93 10.66 -37.80
N LEU A 67 15.77 10.42 -37.19
CA LEU A 67 14.48 10.32 -37.87
C LEU A 67 13.98 11.73 -38.23
N GLN A 68 13.77 11.94 -39.53
CA GLN A 68 13.24 13.15 -40.13
C GLN A 68 11.81 13.44 -39.66
N ARG A 69 11.54 14.74 -39.41
CA ARG A 69 10.17 15.29 -39.31
C ARG A 69 9.45 15.09 -40.64
N PRO A 70 8.17 14.67 -40.66
CA PRO A 70 7.30 14.92 -41.80
C PRO A 70 6.86 16.39 -41.76
N LEU A 71 7.10 17.09 -42.87
CA LEU A 71 6.43 18.32 -43.23
C LEU A 71 4.96 17.98 -43.56
N SER A 72 4.02 18.75 -43.02
CA SER A 72 2.63 18.77 -43.47
C SER A 72 2.30 20.14 -44.05
N ASP A 73 2.25 20.21 -45.38
CA ASP A 73 1.58 21.26 -46.13
C ASP A 73 0.13 20.82 -46.45
N GLY A 74 -0.82 21.73 -46.20
CA GLY A 74 -1.89 22.09 -47.13
C GLY A 74 -3.06 21.12 -47.46
N SER A 75 -4.23 21.49 -46.94
CA SER A 75 -5.55 21.58 -47.63
C SER A 75 -6.50 20.37 -47.79
N SER A 76 -7.67 20.53 -47.15
CA SER A 76 -9.07 20.25 -47.55
C SER A 76 -9.49 18.91 -48.21
N SER A 77 -10.41 18.17 -47.59
CA SER A 77 -11.83 18.08 -48.00
C SER A 77 -12.59 17.03 -47.15
N ALA A 78 -13.88 17.31 -46.95
CA ALA A 78 -14.81 16.58 -46.09
C ALA A 78 -15.32 15.26 -46.68
N GLN A 79 -15.60 14.26 -45.83
CA GLN A 79 -16.75 13.36 -45.96
C GLN A 79 -16.98 12.60 -44.65
N SER A 80 -18.16 12.78 -44.06
CA SER A 80 -18.64 12.15 -42.84
C SER A 80 -19.25 10.77 -43.14
N SER A 81 -18.94 9.78 -42.31
CA SER A 81 -19.66 8.51 -42.22
C SER A 81 -19.99 8.27 -40.74
N PRO A 82 -21.23 7.92 -40.37
CA PRO A 82 -21.59 7.74 -38.97
C PRO A 82 -21.07 6.39 -38.48
N SER A 83 -20.00 6.41 -37.67
CA SER A 83 -19.56 5.26 -36.90
C SER A 83 -20.50 5.06 -35.71
N THR A 84 -21.22 3.95 -35.69
CA THR A 84 -21.87 3.42 -34.49
C THR A 84 -20.85 3.32 -33.35
N PRO A 85 -21.14 3.83 -32.14
CA PRO A 85 -20.22 3.67 -31.02
C PRO A 85 -20.25 2.21 -30.58
N SER A 86 -19.14 1.50 -30.78
CA SER A 86 -18.90 0.24 -30.09
C SER A 86 -18.83 0.56 -28.59
N SER A 87 -19.82 0.15 -27.82
CA SER A 87 -19.84 0.28 -26.36
C SER A 87 -18.79 -0.67 -25.77
N SER A 88 -17.54 -0.21 -25.71
CA SER A 88 -16.52 -0.84 -24.87
C SER A 88 -17.03 -0.83 -23.43
N PRO A 89 -16.82 -1.91 -22.65
CA PRO A 89 -17.20 -1.93 -21.25
C PRO A 89 -16.60 -0.71 -20.54
N SER A 90 -17.45 0.01 -19.81
CA SER A 90 -16.99 1.11 -18.97
C SER A 90 -15.99 0.56 -17.95
N THR A 91 -14.90 1.28 -17.71
CA THR A 91 -13.87 0.90 -16.73
C THR A 91 -13.76 2.03 -15.73
N VAL A 92 -13.34 1.74 -14.49
CA VAL A 92 -13.13 2.78 -13.47
C VAL A 92 -12.33 3.95 -14.05
N PRO A 93 -12.90 5.16 -14.13
CA PRO A 93 -12.17 6.33 -14.58
C PRO A 93 -11.14 6.70 -13.51
N PHE A 94 -9.89 6.86 -13.95
CA PHE A 94 -8.83 7.45 -13.15
C PHE A 94 -8.63 8.87 -13.63
N VAL A 95 -8.86 9.83 -12.75
CA VAL A 95 -8.90 11.26 -13.07
C VAL A 95 -7.81 11.97 -12.29
N PHE A 96 -6.86 12.57 -12.98
CA PHE A 96 -5.85 13.44 -12.38
C PHE A 96 -6.40 14.85 -12.29
N LEU A 97 -6.34 15.44 -11.10
CA LEU A 97 -6.86 16.80 -10.89
C LEU A 97 -6.05 17.85 -11.62
N ARG A 98 -4.74 17.63 -11.71
CA ARG A 98 -3.79 18.42 -12.49
C ARG A 98 -2.78 17.48 -13.13
N ASP A 99 -2.06 17.97 -14.15
CA ASP A 99 -0.89 17.24 -14.61
C ASP A 99 0.09 17.08 -13.44
N ALA A 100 0.60 15.86 -13.24
CA ALA A 100 1.61 15.53 -12.24
C ALA A 100 2.91 16.35 -12.41
N SER A 101 2.98 17.16 -13.48
CA SER A 101 4.05 18.08 -13.84
C SER A 101 3.96 19.47 -13.20
N TYR A 102 3.03 19.72 -12.26
CA TYR A 102 3.05 20.92 -11.40
C TYR A 102 4.35 20.93 -10.56
N GLY A 103 5.44 21.40 -11.17
CA GLY A 103 6.79 21.47 -10.60
C GLY A 103 7.56 20.14 -10.44
N GLN A 104 6.93 18.97 -10.59
CA GLN A 104 7.56 17.67 -10.32
C GLN A 104 7.51 16.70 -11.50
N LYS A 105 8.31 15.63 -11.44
CA LYS A 105 8.66 14.77 -12.59
C LYS A 105 7.40 14.21 -13.30
N PRO A 106 7.41 14.06 -14.64
CA PRO A 106 6.33 13.36 -15.37
C PRO A 106 5.98 12.02 -14.72
N ILE A 107 4.70 11.64 -14.68
CA ILE A 107 4.23 10.43 -13.99
C ILE A 107 5.03 9.17 -14.37
N GLY A 108 5.34 8.99 -15.66
CA GLY A 108 6.16 7.86 -16.11
C GLY A 108 7.54 7.80 -15.44
N LYS A 109 8.14 8.95 -15.10
CA LYS A 109 9.39 9.01 -14.33
C LYS A 109 9.18 8.67 -12.85
N ILE A 110 8.04 9.04 -12.25
CA ILE A 110 7.68 8.65 -10.88
C ILE A 110 7.57 7.12 -10.83
N LEU A 111 6.75 6.53 -11.70
CA LEU A 111 6.56 5.07 -11.77
C LEU A 111 7.88 4.33 -12.02
N GLN A 112 8.70 4.84 -12.94
CA GLN A 112 10.04 4.28 -13.18
C GLN A 112 10.94 4.39 -11.95
N SER A 113 10.88 5.49 -11.21
CA SER A 113 11.69 5.67 -10.00
C SER A 113 11.30 4.70 -8.87
N VAL A 114 10.02 4.35 -8.75
CA VAL A 114 9.54 3.32 -7.80
C VAL A 114 10.15 1.96 -8.13
N VAL A 115 10.13 1.55 -9.41
CA VAL A 115 10.76 0.30 -9.85
C VAL A 115 12.26 0.31 -9.59
N GLN A 116 12.95 1.42 -9.89
CA GLN A 116 14.38 1.55 -9.65
C GLN A 116 14.74 1.53 -8.16
N SER A 117 13.94 2.16 -7.29
CA SER A 117 14.13 2.10 -5.84
C SER A 117 13.96 0.66 -5.35
N TYR A 118 12.94 -0.05 -5.82
CA TYR A 118 12.71 -1.44 -5.47
C TYR A 118 13.90 -2.34 -5.88
N GLN A 119 14.43 -2.18 -7.10
CA GLN A 119 15.62 -2.90 -7.56
C GLN A 119 16.86 -2.62 -6.67
N LYS A 120 17.00 -1.38 -6.19
CA LYS A 120 18.07 -0.99 -5.27
C LYS A 120 17.89 -1.64 -3.90
N GLU A 121 16.67 -1.64 -3.34
CA GLU A 121 16.32 -2.30 -2.09
C GLU A 121 16.57 -3.82 -2.17
N ASN A 122 16.17 -4.46 -3.28
CA ASN A 122 16.44 -5.88 -3.56
C ASN A 122 17.94 -6.19 -3.51
N SER A 123 18.74 -5.36 -4.18
CA SER A 123 20.20 -5.51 -4.22
C SER A 123 20.81 -5.34 -2.82
N GLN A 124 20.32 -4.38 -2.04
CA GLN A 124 20.78 -4.15 -0.67
C GLN A 124 20.43 -5.32 0.27
N ALA A 125 19.23 -5.88 0.16
CA ALA A 125 18.81 -7.04 0.94
C ALA A 125 19.70 -8.28 0.66
N LEU A 126 19.97 -8.56 -0.62
CA LEU A 126 20.86 -9.66 -1.02
C LEU A 126 22.30 -9.43 -0.55
N TYR A 127 22.80 -8.19 -0.61
CA TYR A 127 24.13 -7.85 -0.09
C TYR A 127 24.23 -8.06 1.43
N GLY A 128 23.20 -7.67 2.18
CA GLY A 128 23.12 -7.92 3.63
C GLY A 128 23.16 -9.42 3.96
N LEU A 129 22.40 -10.23 3.22
CA LEU A 129 22.42 -11.68 3.36
C LEU A 129 23.79 -12.29 3.02
N SER A 130 24.47 -11.80 1.98
CA SER A 130 25.82 -12.23 1.61
C SER A 130 26.82 -11.93 2.72
N THR A 131 26.78 -10.72 3.29
CA THR A 131 27.64 -10.33 4.42
C THR A 131 27.39 -11.22 5.64
N MET A 132 26.13 -11.56 5.90
CA MET A 132 25.75 -12.48 6.98
C MET A 132 26.24 -13.92 6.72
N LEU A 133 26.26 -14.38 5.46
CA LEU A 133 26.82 -15.67 5.07
C LEU A 133 28.31 -15.74 5.35
N ASP A 134 29.08 -14.72 4.93
CA ASP A 134 30.53 -14.65 5.15
C ASP A 134 30.86 -14.72 6.65
N GLN A 135 30.16 -13.93 7.47
CA GLN A 135 30.32 -13.97 8.92
C GLN A 135 29.98 -15.34 9.52
N ALA A 136 28.93 -16.00 9.02
CA ALA A 136 28.55 -17.33 9.49
C ALA A 136 29.61 -18.39 9.11
N ILE A 137 30.16 -18.33 7.89
CA ILE A 137 31.23 -19.23 7.44
C ILE A 137 32.47 -19.06 8.32
N ASP A 138 32.91 -17.83 8.54
CA ASP A 138 34.08 -17.53 9.36
C ASP A 138 33.90 -17.97 10.81
N ALA A 139 32.73 -17.69 11.41
CA ALA A 139 32.41 -18.09 12.78
C ALA A 139 32.34 -19.61 12.93
N GLU A 140 31.73 -20.31 11.97
CA GLU A 140 31.64 -21.77 11.98
C GLU A 140 33.00 -22.44 11.74
N ALA A 141 33.85 -21.89 10.89
CA ALA A 141 35.21 -22.37 10.66
C ALA A 141 36.07 -22.24 11.93
N ASN A 142 36.02 -21.08 12.58
CA ASN A 142 36.73 -20.82 13.84
C ASN A 142 36.18 -21.65 15.01
N GLY A 143 34.86 -21.87 15.06
CA GLY A 143 34.20 -22.68 16.09
C GLY A 143 34.46 -24.18 15.98
N ARG A 144 34.66 -24.70 14.76
CA ARG A 144 34.98 -26.12 14.51
C ARG A 144 36.28 -26.55 15.19
N GLY A 145 37.32 -25.71 15.20
CA GLY A 145 38.56 -26.00 15.92
C GLY A 145 38.39 -26.20 17.44
N ARG A 146 37.36 -25.59 18.04
CA ARG A 146 37.05 -25.71 19.48
C ARG A 146 36.07 -26.84 19.81
N LEU A 147 35.15 -27.17 18.90
CA LEU A 147 34.07 -28.15 19.13
C LEU A 147 34.34 -29.56 18.55
N GLN A 148 35.37 -29.73 17.71
CA GLN A 148 35.66 -31.00 17.02
C GLN A 148 35.95 -32.18 17.95
N LYS A 149 36.39 -31.94 19.21
CA LYS A 149 36.62 -33.02 20.19
C LYS A 149 35.33 -33.80 20.55
N ASN A 150 34.14 -33.22 20.35
CA ASN A 150 32.86 -33.83 20.76
C ASN A 150 31.93 -34.23 19.60
N TRP A 151 32.25 -33.90 18.34
CA TRP A 151 31.35 -34.14 17.20
C TRP A 151 31.47 -35.50 16.53
N ASN A 152 32.58 -36.20 16.71
CA ASN A 152 32.84 -37.50 16.07
C ASN A 152 31.92 -38.64 16.55
N ASN A 153 31.04 -38.40 17.54
CA ASN A 153 30.18 -39.43 18.14
C ASN A 153 28.67 -39.25 17.85
N ARG A 154 28.26 -38.28 17.01
CA ARG A 154 26.84 -38.06 16.67
C ARG A 154 26.53 -38.45 15.23
N LYS A 155 25.60 -39.39 15.03
CA LYS A 155 25.09 -39.85 13.72
C LYS A 155 24.45 -38.76 12.85
N ASN A 156 24.17 -37.57 13.41
CA ASN A 156 23.61 -36.43 12.68
C ASN A 156 24.66 -35.32 12.56
N LYS A 157 25.07 -35.01 11.33
CA LYS A 157 25.85 -33.80 11.04
C LYS A 157 25.00 -32.57 11.42
N PRO A 158 25.58 -31.56 12.10
CA PRO A 158 24.88 -30.31 12.42
C PRO A 158 24.42 -29.62 11.14
N LYS A 159 23.16 -29.15 11.10
CA LYS A 159 22.70 -28.23 10.07
C LYS A 159 23.32 -26.86 10.36
N LEU A 160 24.31 -26.49 9.57
CA LEU A 160 25.02 -25.22 9.68
C LEU A 160 24.11 -24.05 9.36
N LEU A 161 24.35 -22.92 10.01
CA LEU A 161 23.66 -21.67 9.72
C LEU A 161 24.09 -21.15 8.35
N SER A 162 25.38 -21.24 8.00
CA SER A 162 25.90 -20.86 6.68
C SER A 162 25.12 -21.50 5.53
N ALA A 163 24.92 -22.83 5.57
CA ALA A 163 24.14 -23.57 4.58
C ALA A 163 22.67 -23.13 4.51
N LYS A 164 22.07 -22.73 5.64
CA LYS A 164 20.71 -22.17 5.66
C LYS A 164 20.66 -20.77 5.05
N ILE A 165 21.66 -19.93 5.31
CA ILE A 165 21.75 -18.58 4.74
C ILE A 165 21.97 -18.64 3.23
N GLU A 166 22.82 -19.54 2.75
CA GLU A 166 23.03 -19.75 1.31
C GLU A 166 21.72 -20.11 0.60
N ARG A 167 20.96 -21.07 1.13
CA ARG A 167 19.62 -21.41 0.61
C ARG A 167 18.66 -20.22 0.69
N ARG A 168 18.75 -19.42 1.75
CA ARG A 168 17.92 -18.22 1.94
C ARG A 168 18.22 -17.17 0.87
N ILE A 169 19.48 -16.93 0.52
CA ILE A 169 19.89 -16.01 -0.56
C ILE A 169 19.24 -16.43 -1.88
N GLN A 170 19.36 -17.71 -2.25
CA GLN A 170 18.81 -18.23 -3.50
C GLN A 170 17.29 -18.04 -3.59
N ARG A 171 16.56 -18.37 -2.52
CA ARG A 171 15.10 -18.19 -2.47
C ARG A 171 14.68 -16.73 -2.47
N THR A 172 15.41 -15.89 -1.75
CA THR A 172 15.17 -14.45 -1.70
C THR A 172 15.30 -13.86 -3.10
N ALA A 173 16.40 -14.15 -3.81
CA ALA A 173 16.60 -13.67 -5.18
C ALA A 173 15.45 -14.11 -6.12
N ALA A 174 15.05 -15.39 -6.08
CA ALA A 174 13.98 -15.91 -6.93
C ALA A 174 12.62 -15.23 -6.67
N CYS A 175 12.25 -15.03 -5.40
CA CYS A 175 11.02 -14.35 -5.03
C CYS A 175 11.04 -12.85 -5.40
N LEU A 176 12.17 -12.16 -5.20
CA LEU A 176 12.32 -10.75 -5.56
C LEU A 176 12.23 -10.51 -7.06
N GLU A 177 12.87 -11.35 -7.87
CA GLU A 177 12.76 -11.30 -9.34
C GLU A 177 11.32 -11.53 -9.82
N HIS A 178 10.60 -12.44 -9.16
CA HIS A 178 9.19 -12.71 -9.47
C HIS A 178 8.32 -11.48 -9.15
N ASP A 179 8.45 -10.94 -7.94
CA ASP A 179 7.66 -9.80 -7.48
C ASP A 179 7.98 -8.52 -8.27
N GLU A 180 9.22 -8.32 -8.71
CA GLU A 180 9.59 -7.21 -9.61
C GLU A 180 8.82 -7.27 -10.93
N ARG A 181 8.65 -8.45 -11.53
CA ARG A 181 7.86 -8.61 -12.77
C ARG A 181 6.40 -8.27 -12.54
N ILE A 182 5.86 -8.56 -11.36
CA ILE A 182 4.49 -8.17 -10.98
C ILE A 182 4.40 -6.65 -10.80
N LEU A 183 5.37 -6.02 -10.13
CA LEU A 183 5.41 -4.57 -9.93
C LEU A 183 5.42 -3.82 -11.26
N VAL A 184 6.29 -4.24 -12.20
CA VAL A 184 6.37 -3.63 -13.53
C VAL A 184 5.04 -3.72 -14.27
N LYS A 185 4.31 -4.83 -14.12
CA LYS A 185 2.98 -4.99 -14.72
C LYS A 185 1.94 -4.09 -14.05
N LEU A 186 1.93 -4.02 -12.72
CA LEU A 186 1.02 -3.17 -11.95
C LEU A 186 1.17 -1.69 -12.31
N LEU A 187 2.40 -1.24 -12.61
CA LEU A 187 2.71 0.16 -12.93
C LEU A 187 2.73 0.47 -14.44
N GLY A 188 2.68 -0.54 -15.31
CA GLY A 188 3.02 -0.39 -16.74
C GLY A 188 1.91 0.16 -17.64
N ASN A 189 0.64 -0.12 -17.34
CA ASN A 189 -0.51 0.19 -18.22
C ASN A 189 -1.45 1.24 -17.62
N PHE A 190 -0.88 2.32 -17.08
CA PHE A 190 -1.68 3.32 -16.39
C PHE A 190 -2.25 4.38 -17.35
N SER A 191 -3.56 4.29 -17.62
CA SER A 191 -4.30 5.29 -18.40
C SER A 191 -5.22 6.12 -17.50
N TYR A 192 -5.21 7.43 -17.72
CA TYR A 192 -5.96 8.40 -16.93
C TYR A 192 -6.47 9.56 -17.80
N VAL A 193 -7.41 10.33 -17.23
CA VAL A 193 -7.98 11.55 -17.80
C VAL A 193 -7.56 12.73 -16.93
N LEU A 194 -7.34 13.90 -17.52
CA LEU A 194 -7.08 15.14 -16.77
C LEU A 194 -8.39 15.90 -16.55
N ALA A 195 -8.66 16.31 -15.30
CA ALA A 195 -9.88 17.06 -14.94
C ALA A 195 -9.84 18.51 -15.41
N LEU A 196 -8.65 19.13 -15.42
CA LEU A 196 -8.44 20.52 -15.82
C LEU A 196 -7.40 20.58 -16.96
N PRO A 197 -7.63 21.41 -18.00
CA PRO A 197 -6.62 21.66 -19.02
C PRO A 197 -5.44 22.44 -18.43
N ASP A 198 -4.24 22.24 -18.98
CA ASP A 198 -3.02 22.98 -18.60
C ASP A 198 -3.28 24.49 -18.66
N VAL A 199 -3.26 25.16 -17.51
CA VAL A 199 -3.24 26.62 -17.47
C VAL A 199 -1.80 27.05 -17.66
N GLU A 200 -1.53 27.81 -18.73
CA GLU A 200 -0.28 28.55 -18.87
C GLU A 200 -0.07 29.39 -17.60
N VAL A 201 1.07 29.16 -16.97
CA VAL A 201 1.54 29.83 -15.75
C VAL A 201 1.22 31.34 -15.81
N TYR A 202 0.25 31.79 -15.03
CA TYR A 202 0.23 33.20 -14.64
C TYR A 202 1.50 33.43 -13.82
N GLY A 203 2.31 34.36 -14.30
CA GLY A 203 3.68 34.58 -13.85
C GLY A 203 3.81 34.63 -12.33
N ASN A 204 4.93 34.09 -11.87
CA ASN A 204 5.43 34.28 -10.52
C ASN A 204 5.58 35.79 -10.24
N ASP A 205 4.55 36.40 -9.67
CA ASP A 205 4.69 37.55 -8.79
C ASP A 205 4.30 37.07 -7.39
N VAL A 206 5.11 36.15 -6.84
CA VAL A 206 5.17 35.99 -5.38
C VAL A 206 5.99 37.17 -4.90
N ASP A 207 5.30 38.16 -4.35
CA ASP A 207 5.90 39.29 -3.66
C ASP A 207 6.56 38.74 -2.38
N GLU A 208 7.82 38.33 -2.50
CA GLU A 208 8.60 37.62 -1.46
C GLU A 208 9.03 38.55 -0.30
N ASN A 209 8.29 39.63 -0.03
CA ASN A 209 8.71 40.64 0.95
C ASN A 209 7.58 41.31 1.75
N SER A 210 6.51 40.60 2.08
CA SER A 210 5.63 41.01 3.18
C SER A 210 6.00 40.28 4.47
N THR A 211 6.99 40.82 5.18
CA THR A 211 7.20 40.44 6.58
C THR A 211 6.14 41.15 7.41
N GLU A 212 4.98 40.54 7.62
CA GLU A 212 4.05 41.03 8.64
C GLU A 212 4.66 40.81 10.03
N ILE A 213 4.93 41.93 10.71
CA ILE A 213 5.31 41.94 12.12
C ILE A 213 4.03 41.73 12.92
N ILE A 214 3.77 40.50 13.32
CA ILE A 214 2.74 40.21 14.33
C ILE A 214 3.38 40.44 15.70
N GLU A 215 2.79 41.34 16.50
CA GLU A 215 3.21 41.58 17.88
C GLU A 215 3.10 40.28 18.69
N GLU A 216 4.22 39.83 19.27
CA GLU A 216 4.30 38.61 20.06
C GLU A 216 3.50 38.74 21.36
N GLU A 217 2.39 38.01 21.49
CA GLU A 217 1.91 37.61 22.81
C GLU A 217 2.93 36.63 23.41
N THR A 218 3.78 37.16 24.29
CA THR A 218 4.74 36.35 25.06
C THR A 218 3.99 35.28 25.88
N LEU A 219 4.09 34.03 25.43
CA LEU A 219 3.60 32.87 26.19
C LEU A 219 4.24 32.90 27.59
N PRO A 220 3.47 32.70 28.68
CA PRO A 220 4.03 32.67 30.02
C PRO A 220 5.11 31.59 30.09
N THR A 221 6.36 32.01 30.25
CA THR A 221 7.48 31.10 30.54
C THR A 221 7.07 30.19 31.69
N GLY A 222 7.20 28.87 31.53
CA GLY A 222 6.85 27.91 32.58
C GLY A 222 7.63 28.26 33.84
N LYS A 223 6.99 28.97 34.79
CA LYS A 223 7.69 29.72 35.84
C LYS A 223 8.45 28.84 36.84
N ASN A 224 8.34 27.51 36.76
CA ASN A 224 8.91 26.56 37.72
C ASN A 224 9.54 25.31 37.08
N THR A 225 10.19 25.41 35.91
CA THR A 225 10.97 24.26 35.39
C THR A 225 12.39 24.64 35.00
N LYS A 226 13.33 23.69 35.14
CA LYS A 226 14.71 23.83 34.66
C LYS A 226 14.82 23.83 33.13
N TYR A 227 13.72 23.53 32.43
CA TYR A 227 13.64 23.49 30.98
C TYR A 227 13.03 24.81 30.48
N ARG A 228 13.81 25.59 29.74
CA ARG A 228 13.32 26.81 29.09
C ARG A 228 12.84 26.46 27.69
N LEU A 229 11.73 27.05 27.27
CA LEU A 229 11.33 27.01 25.87
C LEU A 229 12.39 27.78 25.06
N PRO A 230 12.98 27.18 24.01
CA PRO A 230 13.87 27.88 23.12
C PRO A 230 13.10 28.95 22.33
N GLU A 231 13.78 30.03 21.95
CA GLU A 231 13.23 31.03 21.05
C GLU A 231 12.79 30.37 19.73
N ARG A 232 11.55 30.66 19.31
CA ARG A 232 10.98 30.12 18.07
C ARG A 232 11.70 30.75 16.88
N LYS A 233 12.55 29.98 16.19
CA LYS A 233 12.97 30.30 14.82
C LYS A 233 12.03 29.59 13.85
N LYS A 234 11.23 30.33 13.08
CA LYS A 234 10.46 29.74 11.97
C LYS A 234 11.45 29.09 11.00
N LYS A 235 11.40 27.77 10.86
CA LYS A 235 12.12 27.04 9.81
C LYS A 235 11.09 26.64 8.77
N ALA A 236 11.31 27.01 7.51
CA ALA A 236 10.50 26.51 6.40
C ALA A 236 10.61 24.98 6.36
N MET A 237 9.47 24.30 6.33
CA MET A 237 9.42 22.86 6.13
C MET A 237 9.80 22.54 4.68
N ASN A 238 10.61 21.50 4.49
CA ASN A 238 11.01 21.04 3.18
C ASN A 238 9.90 20.14 2.61
N GLU A 239 9.32 20.51 1.48
CA GLU A 239 8.23 19.75 0.79
C GLU A 239 8.65 18.35 0.31
N SER A 240 9.95 18.04 0.30
CA SER A 240 10.49 16.78 -0.24
C SER A 240 10.12 15.52 0.55
N GLU A 241 9.46 15.66 1.69
CA GLU A 241 9.02 14.58 2.58
C GLU A 241 7.60 14.05 2.27
N THR A 242 6.92 14.65 1.28
CA THR A 242 5.51 14.39 0.94
C THR A 242 5.26 13.14 0.09
N HIS A 243 6.29 12.53 -0.51
CA HIS A 243 6.17 11.38 -1.43
C HIS A 243 6.52 10.02 -0.80
N SER A 244 6.42 9.89 0.53
CA SER A 244 6.78 8.67 1.27
C SER A 244 6.02 7.40 0.80
N TYR A 245 4.84 7.58 0.20
CA TYR A 245 4.00 6.48 -0.28
C TYR A 245 4.33 5.99 -1.70
N ASP A 246 5.15 6.71 -2.47
CA ASP A 246 5.63 6.22 -3.77
C ASP A 246 6.76 5.19 -3.61
N SER A 247 6.41 4.03 -3.07
CA SER A 247 7.32 2.90 -2.88
C SER A 247 6.63 1.56 -3.12
N ALA A 248 7.38 0.59 -3.64
CA ALA A 248 6.88 -0.76 -3.86
C ALA A 248 6.44 -1.44 -2.55
N THR A 249 7.15 -1.18 -1.45
CA THR A 249 6.82 -1.73 -0.13
C THR A 249 5.43 -1.30 0.36
N GLN A 250 5.05 -0.03 0.13
CA GLN A 250 3.69 0.44 0.44
C GLN A 250 2.64 -0.19 -0.47
N ILE A 251 2.94 -0.33 -1.78
CA ILE A 251 2.07 -1.04 -2.73
C ILE A 251 1.83 -2.47 -2.28
N TRP A 252 2.87 -3.22 -1.89
CA TRP A 252 2.72 -4.58 -1.39
C TRP A 252 1.90 -4.64 -0.11
N ALA A 253 2.14 -3.72 0.83
CA ALA A 253 1.39 -3.68 2.08
C ALA A 253 -0.10 -3.43 1.85
N HIS A 254 -0.45 -2.44 1.03
CA HIS A 254 -1.85 -2.16 0.70
C HIS A 254 -2.46 -3.28 -0.12
N LEU A 255 -1.73 -3.88 -1.07
CA LEU A 255 -2.24 -4.98 -1.89
C LEU A 255 -2.62 -6.21 -1.05
N VAL A 256 -1.79 -6.57 -0.05
CA VAL A 256 -2.14 -7.64 0.92
C VAL A 256 -3.44 -7.29 1.64
N ARG A 257 -3.51 -6.11 2.26
CA ARG A 257 -4.68 -5.66 3.02
C ARG A 257 -5.96 -5.62 2.17
N ASP A 258 -5.86 -5.07 0.97
CA ASP A 258 -7.01 -4.67 0.16
C ASP A 258 -7.48 -5.76 -0.80
N TRP A 259 -6.60 -6.63 -1.28
CA TRP A 259 -6.94 -7.53 -2.40
C TRP A 259 -6.46 -8.97 -2.21
N THR A 260 -6.07 -9.36 -1.01
CA THR A 260 -5.75 -10.77 -0.70
C THR A 260 -6.67 -11.33 0.39
N ILE A 261 -6.70 -12.66 0.48
CA ILE A 261 -7.41 -13.36 1.55
C ILE A 261 -6.86 -13.06 2.93
N GLU A 262 -5.55 -12.79 3.06
CA GLU A 262 -4.90 -12.47 4.34
C GLU A 262 -5.43 -11.15 4.93
N GLY A 263 -5.76 -10.18 4.08
CA GLY A 263 -6.36 -8.92 4.50
C GLY A 263 -7.84 -9.01 4.90
N ARG A 264 -8.53 -10.13 4.67
CA ARG A 264 -10.00 -10.22 4.83
C ARG A 264 -10.47 -9.85 6.24
N THR A 265 -9.80 -10.34 7.28
CA THR A 265 -10.21 -10.06 8.66
C THR A 265 -10.07 -8.57 8.99
N ILE A 266 -8.99 -7.93 8.53
CA ILE A 266 -8.76 -6.49 8.69
C ILE A 266 -9.89 -5.71 8.01
N ARG A 267 -10.24 -6.07 6.76
CA ARG A 267 -11.34 -5.43 6.03
C ARG A 267 -12.68 -5.65 6.71
N HIS A 268 -12.95 -6.84 7.23
CA HIS A 268 -14.18 -7.12 7.98
C HIS A 268 -14.31 -6.26 9.25
N ILE A 269 -13.21 -6.03 9.97
CA ILE A 269 -13.22 -5.22 11.20
C ILE A 269 -13.31 -3.72 10.90
N ILE A 270 -12.68 -3.26 9.81
CA ILE A 270 -12.55 -1.84 9.49
C ILE A 270 -13.58 -1.38 8.46
N TYR A 271 -13.64 -2.02 7.30
CA TYR A 271 -14.43 -1.57 6.14
C TYR A 271 -15.92 -1.85 6.34
N ASP A 272 -16.29 -3.02 6.85
CA ASP A 272 -17.70 -3.33 7.11
C ASP A 272 -18.27 -2.40 8.18
N TRP A 273 -17.46 -1.96 9.15
CA TRP A 273 -17.89 -0.97 10.13
C TRP A 273 -18.21 0.38 9.49
N CYS A 274 -17.38 0.86 8.55
CA CYS A 274 -17.66 2.09 7.81
C CYS A 274 -19.00 2.00 7.09
N HIS A 275 -19.24 0.89 6.38
CA HIS A 275 -20.52 0.62 5.70
C HIS A 275 -21.70 0.62 6.68
N GLN A 276 -21.59 -0.06 7.82
CA GLN A 276 -22.64 -0.07 8.85
C GLN A 276 -22.96 1.34 9.37
N GLN A 277 -21.95 2.19 9.56
CA GLN A 277 -22.20 3.58 9.97
C GLN A 277 -22.91 4.38 8.87
N MET A 278 -22.62 4.11 7.60
CA MET A 278 -23.36 4.72 6.50
C MET A 278 -24.83 4.28 6.46
N GLU A 279 -25.13 3.00 6.72
CA GLU A 279 -26.51 2.51 6.82
C GLU A 279 -27.29 3.21 7.94
N ILE A 280 -26.63 3.49 9.06
CA ILE A 280 -27.26 4.14 10.23
C ILE A 280 -27.43 5.64 10.04
N TYR A 281 -26.39 6.35 9.58
CA TYR A 281 -26.33 7.81 9.61
C TYR A 281 -26.60 8.48 8.26
N CYS A 282 -26.35 7.81 7.14
CA CYS A 282 -26.64 8.36 5.80
C CYS A 282 -28.01 7.92 5.28
N GLN A 283 -28.41 6.66 5.51
CA GLN A 283 -29.73 6.09 5.18
C GLN A 283 -30.17 6.25 3.70
N LYS A 284 -29.20 6.37 2.78
CA LYS A 284 -29.42 6.55 1.33
C LYS A 284 -28.55 5.58 0.55
N THR A 285 -29.15 4.61 -0.13
CA THR A 285 -28.42 3.59 -0.90
C THR A 285 -27.64 4.14 -2.09
N ASN A 286 -27.97 5.34 -2.59
CA ASN A 286 -27.31 6.01 -3.70
C ASN A 286 -26.53 7.28 -3.28
N ALA A 287 -26.18 7.41 -1.99
CA ALA A 287 -25.45 8.56 -1.47
C ALA A 287 -24.13 8.80 -2.23
N THR A 288 -23.76 10.08 -2.35
CA THR A 288 -22.44 10.47 -2.85
C THR A 288 -21.39 10.40 -1.74
N VAL A 289 -20.33 9.62 -1.97
CA VAL A 289 -19.34 9.25 -0.95
C VAL A 289 -17.95 9.61 -1.42
N LEU A 290 -17.17 10.27 -0.58
CA LEU A 290 -15.74 10.46 -0.78
C LEU A 290 -14.95 9.56 0.16
N VAL A 291 -13.92 8.89 -0.37
CA VAL A 291 -12.94 8.12 0.41
C VAL A 291 -11.55 8.73 0.19
N PRO A 292 -11.10 9.68 1.03
CA PRO A 292 -9.75 10.23 0.97
C PRO A 292 -8.70 9.20 1.42
N GLY A 293 -7.51 9.24 0.80
CA GLY A 293 -6.44 8.27 1.07
C GLY A 293 -6.85 6.84 0.73
N ALA A 294 -7.48 6.64 -0.42
CA ALA A 294 -8.11 5.38 -0.79
C ALA A 294 -7.13 4.21 -1.01
N GLY A 295 -5.83 4.46 -1.15
CA GLY A 295 -4.83 3.41 -1.27
C GLY A 295 -5.04 2.53 -2.49
N MET A 296 -5.33 1.24 -2.32
CA MET A 296 -5.63 0.34 -3.45
C MET A 296 -7.12 0.31 -3.81
N GLY A 297 -7.93 1.20 -3.23
CA GLY A 297 -9.32 1.46 -3.61
C GLY A 297 -10.34 0.42 -3.15
N ARG A 298 -9.96 -0.53 -2.28
CA ARG A 298 -10.86 -1.62 -1.87
C ARG A 298 -12.08 -1.16 -1.08
N LEU A 299 -11.91 -0.26 -0.10
CA LEU A 299 -13.05 0.30 0.64
C LEU A 299 -14.03 0.99 -0.31
N ALA A 300 -13.51 1.77 -1.26
CA ALA A 300 -14.34 2.44 -2.26
C ALA A 300 -15.07 1.43 -3.17
N TYR A 301 -14.39 0.35 -3.57
CA TYR A 301 -14.99 -0.75 -4.34
C TYR A 301 -16.10 -1.46 -3.55
N ASP A 302 -15.85 -1.80 -2.28
CA ASP A 302 -16.83 -2.47 -1.42
C ASP A 302 -18.08 -1.59 -1.23
N LEU A 303 -17.94 -0.27 -1.07
CA LEU A 303 -19.06 0.67 -1.00
C LEU A 303 -19.78 0.81 -2.35
N TYR A 304 -19.06 0.87 -3.47
CA TYR A 304 -19.66 0.85 -4.81
C TYR A 304 -20.56 -0.38 -5.02
N GLN A 305 -20.12 -1.55 -4.55
CA GLN A 305 -20.90 -2.80 -4.62
C GLN A 305 -22.18 -2.77 -3.77
N LYS A 306 -22.31 -1.81 -2.86
CA LYS A 306 -23.49 -1.62 -2.00
C LYS A 306 -24.46 -0.57 -2.54
N GLY A 307 -24.20 -0.02 -3.73
CA GLY A 307 -25.08 0.93 -4.42
C GLY A 307 -24.63 2.39 -4.33
N TYR A 308 -23.57 2.69 -3.59
CA TYR A 308 -23.11 4.06 -3.37
C TYR A 308 -22.41 4.67 -4.59
N ASN A 309 -22.52 5.99 -4.76
CA ASN A 309 -21.76 6.75 -5.74
C ASN A 309 -20.46 7.21 -5.11
N VAL A 310 -19.38 6.45 -5.32
CA VAL A 310 -18.14 6.57 -4.58
C VAL A 310 -17.05 7.22 -5.44
N GLU A 311 -16.39 8.20 -4.86
CA GLU A 311 -15.11 8.69 -5.33
C GLU A 311 -14.00 8.29 -4.36
N ALA A 312 -13.00 7.58 -4.87
CA ALA A 312 -11.74 7.36 -4.20
C ALA A 312 -10.79 8.53 -4.49
N ASN A 313 -10.10 9.07 -3.48
CA ASN A 313 -9.03 10.05 -3.68
C ASN A 313 -7.70 9.52 -3.15
N GLU A 314 -6.63 9.69 -3.91
CA GLU A 314 -5.27 9.28 -3.54
C GLU A 314 -4.24 10.30 -4.04
N LEU A 315 -3.20 10.55 -3.24
CA LEU A 315 -2.12 11.45 -3.62
C LEU A 315 -1.05 10.72 -4.44
N SER A 316 -0.69 9.50 -4.07
CA SER A 316 0.42 8.74 -4.68
C SER A 316 0.08 8.26 -6.10
N PRO A 317 0.82 8.70 -7.13
CA PRO A 317 0.62 8.23 -8.50
C PRO A 317 0.94 6.74 -8.67
N SER A 318 1.92 6.20 -7.94
CA SER A 318 2.27 4.78 -8.04
C SER A 318 1.25 3.87 -7.36
N MET A 319 0.68 4.30 -6.24
CA MET A 319 -0.46 3.64 -5.60
C MET A 319 -1.68 3.63 -6.54
N ALA A 320 -2.01 4.79 -7.14
CA ALA A 320 -3.11 4.89 -8.10
C ALA A 320 -2.91 4.01 -9.34
N ALA A 321 -1.68 3.94 -9.87
CA ALA A 321 -1.35 3.06 -10.99
C ALA A 321 -1.58 1.58 -10.65
N ALA A 322 -1.10 1.13 -9.48
CA ALA A 322 -1.32 -0.22 -9.01
C ALA A 322 -2.82 -0.51 -8.75
N ALA A 323 -3.55 0.43 -8.14
CA ALA A 323 -4.99 0.35 -7.91
C ALA A 323 -5.75 0.21 -9.24
N SER A 324 -5.40 0.99 -10.27
CA SER A 324 -5.99 0.91 -11.61
C SER A 324 -5.84 -0.47 -12.23
N SER A 325 -4.64 -1.05 -12.17
CA SER A 325 -4.37 -2.38 -12.71
C SER A 325 -5.24 -3.46 -12.07
N VAL A 326 -5.52 -3.34 -10.77
CA VAL A 326 -6.41 -4.26 -10.04
C VAL A 326 -7.87 -3.95 -10.35
N LEU A 327 -8.34 -2.73 -10.08
CA LEU A 327 -9.75 -2.32 -10.22
C LEU A 327 -10.31 -2.44 -11.65
N ARG A 328 -9.44 -2.40 -12.67
CA ARG A 328 -9.83 -2.64 -14.08
C ARG A 328 -9.67 -4.10 -14.52
N ASN A 329 -9.43 -5.01 -13.56
CA ASN A 329 -9.23 -6.43 -13.77
C ASN A 329 -8.14 -6.74 -14.82
N GLN A 330 -7.07 -5.94 -14.86
CA GLN A 330 -6.00 -6.08 -15.85
C GLN A 330 -4.88 -6.99 -15.35
N ILE A 331 -4.54 -6.89 -14.07
CA ILE A 331 -3.45 -7.62 -13.44
C ILE A 331 -3.96 -8.37 -12.21
N GLY A 332 -3.64 -9.66 -12.15
CA GLY A 332 -3.79 -10.52 -10.99
C GLY A 332 -2.68 -11.58 -10.98
N GLY A 333 -2.50 -12.24 -9.85
CA GLY A 333 -1.49 -13.29 -9.71
C GLY A 333 -1.04 -13.50 -8.28
N ASN A 334 0.11 -14.17 -8.16
CA ASN A 334 0.74 -14.48 -6.89
C ASN A 334 1.98 -13.60 -6.69
N PHE A 335 2.26 -13.19 -5.46
CA PHE A 335 3.48 -12.45 -5.07
C PHE A 335 3.92 -12.86 -3.67
N HIS A 336 5.10 -12.39 -3.21
CA HIS A 336 5.73 -12.79 -1.95
C HIS A 336 5.91 -11.57 -1.01
N PRO A 337 4.83 -11.04 -0.41
CA PRO A 337 4.82 -9.74 0.29
C PRO A 337 5.82 -9.59 1.44
N TYR A 338 6.32 -10.70 1.99
CA TYR A 338 7.17 -10.73 3.18
C TYR A 338 8.66 -10.91 2.85
N VAL A 339 9.02 -11.04 1.57
CA VAL A 339 10.40 -11.35 1.16
C VAL A 339 11.39 -10.19 1.35
N LEU A 340 10.90 -8.94 1.48
CA LEU A 340 11.73 -7.78 1.80
C LEU A 340 11.60 -7.30 3.24
N ASP A 341 10.75 -7.93 4.04
CA ASP A 341 10.62 -7.55 5.45
C ASP A 341 11.97 -7.67 6.16
N GLY A 342 12.20 -6.74 7.09
CA GLY A 342 13.37 -6.78 7.96
C GLY A 342 13.43 -8.11 8.70
N MET A 343 14.62 -8.71 8.74
CA MET A 343 14.85 -10.03 9.33
C MET A 343 14.92 -9.97 10.87
N ALA A 344 13.90 -9.38 11.47
CA ALA A 344 13.74 -9.19 12.90
C ALA A 344 12.48 -9.91 13.36
N ASN A 345 12.54 -10.52 14.54
CA ASN A 345 11.41 -11.21 15.17
C ASN A 345 10.84 -12.42 14.39
N GLU A 346 11.47 -12.90 13.32
CA GLU A 346 10.99 -14.07 12.56
C GLU A 346 10.95 -15.35 13.42
N VAL A 347 9.77 -15.98 13.54
CA VAL A 347 9.59 -17.27 14.24
C VAL A 347 9.92 -18.45 13.31
N ASP A 348 9.52 -18.34 12.04
CA ASP A 348 9.74 -19.35 11.01
C ASP A 348 10.30 -18.71 9.74
N SER A 349 11.55 -19.05 9.41
CA SER A 349 12.26 -18.49 8.27
C SER A 349 11.69 -18.90 6.91
N GLU A 350 10.84 -19.93 6.86
CA GLU A 350 10.21 -20.36 5.61
C GLU A 350 9.03 -19.45 5.24
N ARG A 351 8.36 -18.84 6.22
CA ARG A 351 7.14 -18.05 6.03
C ARG A 351 7.36 -16.72 5.31
N ARG A 352 8.59 -16.19 5.27
CA ARG A 352 8.90 -14.98 4.47
C ARG A 352 8.74 -15.21 2.97
N PHE A 353 8.76 -16.48 2.56
CA PHE A 353 8.60 -16.90 1.17
C PHE A 353 7.18 -17.40 0.89
N ASP A 354 6.25 -17.22 1.82
CA ASP A 354 4.83 -17.48 1.58
C ASP A 354 4.38 -16.62 0.40
N SER A 355 3.58 -17.23 -0.47
CA SER A 355 2.99 -16.52 -1.61
C SER A 355 1.50 -16.31 -1.38
N VAL A 356 1.01 -15.14 -1.77
CA VAL A 356 -0.40 -14.75 -1.64
C VAL A 356 -0.97 -14.39 -3.00
N HIS A 357 -2.25 -14.67 -3.20
CA HIS A 357 -2.98 -14.41 -4.44
C HIS A 357 -3.79 -13.11 -4.37
N PHE A 358 -3.80 -12.34 -5.46
CA PHE A 358 -4.67 -11.18 -5.66
C PHE A 358 -5.23 -11.13 -7.10
N PRO A 359 -6.43 -10.56 -7.32
CA PRO A 359 -7.42 -10.21 -6.30
C PRO A 359 -8.04 -11.46 -5.65
N ASP A 360 -8.49 -11.36 -4.41
CA ASP A 360 -9.13 -12.45 -3.66
C ASP A 360 -10.62 -12.65 -4.00
N ILE A 361 -11.17 -11.75 -4.81
CA ILE A 361 -12.52 -11.81 -5.35
C ILE A 361 -12.48 -11.51 -6.86
N PRO A 362 -13.39 -12.07 -7.66
CA PRO A 362 -13.58 -11.62 -9.04
C PRO A 362 -13.97 -10.13 -9.05
N ILE A 363 -13.23 -9.31 -9.81
CA ILE A 363 -13.57 -7.90 -9.98
C ILE A 363 -14.58 -7.81 -11.11
N GLN A 364 -15.82 -7.49 -10.75
CA GLN A 364 -16.89 -7.28 -11.72
C GLN A 364 -16.54 -6.10 -12.64
N THR A 365 -16.75 -6.27 -13.94
CA THR A 365 -16.59 -5.17 -14.90
C THR A 365 -17.60 -4.08 -14.57
N ILE A 366 -17.11 -2.88 -14.25
CA ILE A 366 -17.96 -1.75 -13.83
C ILE A 366 -18.71 -1.20 -15.03
N VAL A 367 -19.90 -1.73 -15.31
CA VAL A 367 -20.76 -1.17 -16.35
C VAL A 367 -21.48 0.04 -15.74
N SER A 368 -21.20 1.24 -16.27
CA SER A 368 -22.02 2.41 -15.99
C SER A 368 -23.46 2.12 -16.41
N THR A 369 -24.43 2.33 -15.52
CA THR A 369 -25.87 2.18 -15.76
C THR A 369 -26.39 3.27 -16.70
N SER A 370 -25.87 3.32 -17.91
CA SER A 370 -26.36 4.19 -18.98
C SER A 370 -26.79 3.34 -20.17
N GLY A 371 -28.08 3.01 -20.23
CA GLY A 371 -28.80 2.93 -21.50
C GLY A 371 -29.41 1.59 -21.89
N ASP A 372 -28.63 0.52 -22.00
CA ASP A 372 -29.11 -0.69 -22.68
C ASP A 372 -28.92 -1.96 -21.84
N ASN A 373 -30.05 -2.50 -21.36
CA ASN A 373 -30.11 -3.74 -20.61
C ASN A 373 -29.87 -4.94 -21.54
N ASP A 374 -28.62 -5.43 -21.61
CA ASP A 374 -28.36 -6.81 -22.04
C ASP A 374 -28.42 -7.73 -20.80
N PRO A 375 -29.45 -8.58 -20.68
CA PRO A 375 -29.64 -9.46 -19.52
C PRO A 375 -28.72 -10.70 -19.50
N SER A 376 -27.75 -10.81 -20.42
CA SER A 376 -26.89 -12.00 -20.55
C SER A 376 -25.50 -11.91 -19.90
N LEU A 377 -25.12 -10.76 -19.34
CA LEU A 377 -23.94 -10.61 -18.50
C LEU A 377 -24.38 -10.53 -17.03
N ASP A 378 -23.74 -11.26 -16.13
CA ASP A 378 -23.93 -11.21 -14.66
C ASP A 378 -23.60 -9.79 -14.12
N ASN A 379 -24.47 -8.83 -14.44
CA ASN A 379 -24.36 -7.43 -14.07
C ASN A 379 -24.82 -7.28 -12.62
N CYS A 380 -24.05 -6.55 -11.81
CA CYS A 380 -24.52 -6.09 -10.52
C CYS A 380 -25.63 -5.05 -10.73
N VAL A 381 -26.88 -5.50 -10.68
CA VAL A 381 -28.08 -4.68 -10.95
C VAL A 381 -28.25 -3.54 -9.93
N ASP A 382 -27.60 -3.64 -8.76
CA ASP A 382 -27.71 -2.69 -7.65
C ASP A 382 -26.39 -1.98 -7.29
N CYS A 383 -25.37 -2.04 -8.14
CA CYS A 383 -24.11 -1.33 -7.91
C CYS A 383 -24.25 0.17 -8.23
N GLY A 384 -23.49 1.00 -7.50
CA GLY A 384 -23.49 2.45 -7.71
C GLY A 384 -22.55 2.91 -8.82
N SER A 385 -21.81 3.99 -8.59
CA SER A 385 -20.73 4.45 -9.49
C SER A 385 -19.40 4.51 -8.72
N LEU A 386 -18.29 4.26 -9.40
CA LEU A 386 -16.94 4.33 -8.83
C LEU A 386 -16.03 5.16 -9.73
N SER A 387 -15.44 6.21 -9.18
CA SER A 387 -14.35 6.98 -9.79
C SER A 387 -13.13 7.00 -8.88
N TYR A 388 -11.95 7.25 -9.47
CA TYR A 388 -10.70 7.33 -8.76
C TYR A 388 -9.95 8.62 -9.13
N THR A 389 -9.77 9.51 -8.16
CA THR A 389 -9.17 10.82 -8.33
C THR A 389 -7.75 10.83 -7.77
N VAL A 390 -6.78 11.28 -8.58
CA VAL A 390 -5.38 11.40 -8.18
C VAL A 390 -5.02 12.88 -7.98
N GLY A 391 -4.64 13.23 -6.76
CA GLY A 391 -4.31 14.61 -6.37
C GLY A 391 -4.37 14.83 -4.86
N ASN A 392 -3.85 15.97 -4.42
CA ASN A 392 -3.82 16.34 -3.00
C ASN A 392 -5.24 16.57 -2.47
N PHE A 393 -5.55 16.03 -1.30
CA PHE A 393 -6.83 16.23 -0.62
C PHE A 393 -7.03 17.68 -0.17
N VAL A 394 -5.96 18.35 0.27
CA VAL A 394 -5.98 19.74 0.77
C VAL A 394 -5.25 20.70 -0.17
N GLY A 395 -5.66 21.97 -0.23
CA GLY A 395 -4.84 23.01 -0.83
C GLY A 395 -5.57 24.27 -1.28
N ASN A 396 -5.04 25.43 -0.91
CA ASN A 396 -5.41 26.75 -1.44
C ASN A 396 -4.93 26.94 -2.89
N ASP A 397 -3.84 26.28 -3.28
CA ASP A 397 -3.29 26.33 -4.64
C ASP A 397 -3.99 25.35 -5.58
N ASP A 398 -4.73 24.36 -5.06
CA ASP A 398 -5.49 23.37 -5.82
C ASP A 398 -6.99 23.73 -5.86
N PHE A 399 -7.31 24.78 -6.64
CA PHE A 399 -8.65 25.35 -6.88
C PHE A 399 -9.79 24.34 -7.16
N TYR A 400 -9.49 23.07 -7.41
CA TYR A 400 -10.46 22.03 -7.74
C TYR A 400 -11.31 21.60 -6.55
N TYR A 401 -10.71 21.35 -5.37
CA TYR A 401 -11.46 20.84 -4.21
C TYR A 401 -12.35 21.91 -3.56
N SER A 402 -11.86 23.14 -3.40
CA SER A 402 -12.53 24.15 -2.55
C SER A 402 -13.65 24.96 -3.23
N ARG A 403 -13.69 25.08 -4.57
CA ARG A 403 -14.73 25.91 -5.25
C ARG A 403 -15.77 25.13 -6.05
N GLN A 404 -15.40 24.03 -6.69
CA GLN A 404 -16.34 23.30 -7.55
C GLN A 404 -17.11 22.22 -6.80
N ARG A 405 -16.63 21.80 -5.62
CA ARG A 405 -17.11 20.60 -4.92
C ARG A 405 -17.76 20.82 -3.57
N VAL A 406 -17.97 22.09 -3.21
CA VAL A 406 -18.66 22.48 -1.99
C VAL A 406 -20.02 21.79 -1.93
N GLY A 407 -20.28 21.08 -0.84
CA GLY A 407 -21.55 20.40 -0.59
C GLY A 407 -21.89 19.29 -1.58
N GLN A 408 -20.93 18.65 -2.24
CA GLN A 408 -21.22 17.57 -3.19
C GLN A 408 -21.44 16.21 -2.53
N PHE A 409 -20.88 15.97 -1.35
CA PHE A 409 -20.87 14.65 -0.73
C PHE A 409 -21.89 14.52 0.39
N ASP A 410 -22.70 13.46 0.34
CA ASP A 410 -23.53 13.05 1.48
C ASP A 410 -22.65 12.47 2.60
N THR A 411 -21.52 11.84 2.27
CA THR A 411 -20.63 11.22 3.27
C THR A 411 -19.16 11.31 2.87
N VAL A 412 -18.29 11.57 3.85
CA VAL A 412 -16.83 11.41 3.73
C VAL A 412 -16.40 10.30 4.68
N VAL A 413 -15.65 9.32 4.16
CA VAL A 413 -15.14 8.17 4.94
C VAL A 413 -13.62 8.21 4.97
N THR A 414 -13.03 8.53 6.11
CA THR A 414 -11.58 8.53 6.31
C THR A 414 -11.14 7.23 6.98
N CYS A 415 -10.23 6.50 6.34
CA CYS A 415 -9.78 5.18 6.79
C CYS A 415 -8.25 5.10 6.79
N PHE A 416 -7.61 5.09 7.98
CA PHE A 416 -6.15 5.24 8.13
C PHE A 416 -5.60 6.49 7.41
N PHE A 417 -6.29 7.63 7.57
CA PHE A 417 -6.02 8.83 6.77
C PHE A 417 -5.75 10.10 7.58
N ILE A 418 -6.49 10.35 8.66
CA ILE A 418 -6.45 11.66 9.35
C ILE A 418 -5.09 11.97 9.96
N ASP A 419 -4.32 10.95 10.32
CA ASP A 419 -2.99 11.05 10.90
C ASP A 419 -1.89 11.32 9.86
N THR A 420 -2.24 11.37 8.58
CA THR A 420 -1.37 11.79 7.49
C THR A 420 -1.32 13.31 7.31
N ALA A 421 -2.21 14.05 7.99
CA ALA A 421 -2.29 15.51 7.87
C ALA A 421 -1.02 16.20 8.38
N THR A 422 -0.46 17.10 7.55
CA THR A 422 0.55 18.07 8.00
C THR A 422 -0.06 19.01 9.06
N ASN A 423 -1.27 19.48 8.78
CA ASN A 423 -2.08 20.33 9.63
C ASN A 423 -3.52 19.79 9.63
N ILE A 424 -3.96 19.24 10.76
CA ILE A 424 -5.28 18.62 10.87
C ILE A 424 -6.44 19.61 10.65
N TYR A 425 -6.25 20.90 10.92
CA TYR A 425 -7.28 21.91 10.67
C TYR A 425 -7.67 21.99 9.19
N GLU A 426 -6.71 21.87 8.27
CA GLU A 426 -6.99 21.87 6.83
C GLU A 426 -7.86 20.69 6.42
N TYR A 427 -7.68 19.53 7.06
CA TYR A 427 -8.53 18.36 6.81
C TYR A 427 -9.94 18.62 7.32
N LEU A 428 -10.09 19.19 8.53
CA LEU A 428 -11.41 19.51 9.10
C LEU A 428 -12.18 20.51 8.24
N GLU A 429 -11.52 21.59 7.81
CA GLU A 429 -12.09 22.62 6.94
C GLU A 429 -12.51 22.00 5.59
N THR A 430 -11.61 21.25 4.96
CA THR A 430 -11.89 20.60 3.67
C THR A 430 -13.06 19.62 3.76
N ILE A 431 -13.09 18.75 4.76
CA ILE A 431 -14.19 17.79 4.95
C ILE A 431 -15.51 18.54 5.19
N HIS A 432 -15.48 19.61 5.99
CA HIS A 432 -16.66 20.44 6.26
C HIS A 432 -17.22 21.07 4.98
N GLU A 433 -16.36 21.65 4.14
CA GLU A 433 -16.76 22.27 2.86
C GLU A 433 -17.31 21.26 1.84
N LEU A 434 -16.70 20.08 1.77
CA LEU A 434 -17.10 19.03 0.81
C LEU A 434 -18.44 18.37 1.15
N LEU A 435 -18.79 18.34 2.43
CA LEU A 435 -20.04 17.74 2.90
C LEU A 435 -21.25 18.64 2.62
N ARG A 436 -22.37 18.00 2.26
CA ARG A 436 -23.66 18.69 2.11
C ARG A 436 -24.03 19.41 3.41
N PRO A 437 -24.28 20.74 3.37
CA PRO A 437 -24.59 21.50 4.56
C PRO A 437 -25.78 20.92 5.35
N GLY A 438 -25.59 20.76 6.67
CA GLY A 438 -26.64 20.34 7.61
C GLY A 438 -27.09 18.87 7.54
N ILE A 439 -26.62 18.08 6.56
CA ILE A 439 -26.98 16.66 6.40
C ILE A 439 -25.79 15.73 6.16
N GLY A 440 -24.62 16.27 5.82
CA GLY A 440 -23.43 15.48 5.54
C GLY A 440 -22.90 14.76 6.78
N VAL A 441 -22.32 13.59 6.55
CA VAL A 441 -21.76 12.74 7.61
C VAL A 441 -20.28 12.48 7.37
N TRP A 442 -19.47 12.64 8.41
CA TRP A 442 -18.07 12.22 8.41
C TRP A 442 -17.91 10.96 9.26
N ILE A 443 -17.39 9.90 8.65
CA ILE A 443 -17.07 8.62 9.32
C ILE A 443 -15.56 8.45 9.30
N ASN A 444 -14.97 8.20 10.47
CA ASN A 444 -13.53 7.95 10.59
C ASN A 444 -13.24 6.62 11.29
N VAL A 445 -12.25 5.90 10.77
CA VAL A 445 -11.63 4.76 11.44
C VAL A 445 -10.12 4.73 11.17
N GLY A 446 -9.31 4.60 12.21
CA GLY A 446 -7.86 4.47 12.06
C GLY A 446 -7.09 4.88 13.30
N PRO A 447 -5.76 4.72 13.32
CA PRO A 447 -4.94 5.20 14.41
C PRO A 447 -4.80 6.74 14.38
N VAL A 448 -4.18 7.27 15.42
CA VAL A 448 -3.61 8.64 15.46
C VAL A 448 -2.08 8.56 15.42
N GLN A 449 -1.54 7.81 14.45
CA GLN A 449 -0.10 7.62 14.29
C GLN A 449 0.49 8.76 13.46
N TRP A 450 0.42 9.98 13.98
CA TRP A 450 0.80 11.21 13.27
C TRP A 450 2.12 11.05 12.51
N HIS A 451 2.07 11.27 11.20
CA HIS A 451 3.23 11.11 10.32
C HIS A 451 4.35 12.11 10.66
N HIS A 452 5.57 11.83 10.17
CA HIS A 452 6.75 12.64 10.51
C HIS A 452 6.59 14.11 10.12
N ASN A 453 5.87 14.39 9.04
CA ASN A 453 5.56 15.72 8.54
C ASN A 453 4.43 16.43 9.31
N ALA A 454 3.71 15.74 10.20
CA ALA A 454 2.67 16.36 11.01
C ALA A 454 3.26 17.42 11.94
N VAL A 455 2.82 18.67 11.77
CA VAL A 455 3.18 19.82 12.61
C VAL A 455 2.38 19.80 13.90
N LEU A 456 1.10 19.40 13.80
CA LEU A 456 0.20 19.21 14.93
C LEU A 456 0.03 17.72 15.19
N ARG A 457 0.12 17.32 16.47
CA ARG A 457 0.04 15.91 16.88
C ARG A 457 -0.81 15.76 18.14
N PRO A 458 -2.09 16.17 18.10
CA PRO A 458 -2.96 16.10 19.27
C PRO A 458 -3.12 14.65 19.75
N SER A 459 -3.26 14.46 21.06
CA SER A 459 -3.75 13.19 21.60
C SER A 459 -5.21 12.96 21.20
N VAL A 460 -5.75 11.76 21.48
CA VAL A 460 -7.13 11.42 21.08
C VAL A 460 -8.16 12.34 21.75
N ASP A 461 -7.99 12.64 23.03
CA ASP A 461 -8.83 13.57 23.78
C ASP A 461 -8.70 15.02 23.25
N GLU A 462 -7.48 15.50 23.01
CA GLU A 462 -7.25 16.82 22.40
C GLU A 462 -7.86 16.92 20.99
N LEU A 463 -7.76 15.84 20.20
CA LEU A 463 -8.37 15.77 18.87
C LEU A 463 -9.90 15.84 18.95
N LYS A 464 -10.50 15.22 19.97
CA LYS A 464 -11.94 15.30 20.20
C LYS A 464 -12.37 16.75 20.47
N ASP A 465 -11.70 17.40 21.40
CA ASP A 465 -11.97 18.80 21.77
C ASP A 465 -11.78 19.72 20.57
N LEU A 466 -10.74 19.48 19.78
CA LEU A 466 -10.45 20.22 18.55
C LEU A 466 -11.58 20.04 17.52
N ILE A 467 -12.02 18.80 17.26
CA ILE A 467 -13.13 18.51 16.34
C ILE A 467 -14.42 19.22 16.79
N GLU A 468 -14.77 19.16 18.07
CA GLU A 468 -15.96 19.85 18.61
C GLU A 468 -15.83 21.38 18.48
N ALA A 469 -14.66 21.93 18.82
CA ALA A 469 -14.38 23.35 18.69
C ALA A 469 -14.40 23.84 17.23
N SER A 470 -14.07 22.97 16.27
CA SER A 470 -14.17 23.22 14.83
C SER A 470 -15.59 23.10 14.27
N GLY A 471 -16.62 23.03 15.13
CA GLY A 471 -18.02 23.06 14.70
C GLY A 471 -18.57 21.72 14.26
N TRP A 472 -18.12 20.62 14.86
CA TRP A 472 -18.66 19.28 14.61
C TRP A 472 -19.46 18.76 15.80
N ASN A 473 -20.59 18.10 15.53
CA ASN A 473 -21.32 17.29 16.50
C ASN A 473 -20.91 15.83 16.38
N ILE A 474 -20.25 15.31 17.40
CA ILE A 474 -19.80 13.92 17.46
C ILE A 474 -20.97 13.02 17.89
N GLN A 475 -21.36 12.09 17.03
CA GLN A 475 -22.44 11.12 17.25
C GLN A 475 -21.93 9.81 17.86
N VAL A 476 -20.74 9.38 17.42
CA VAL A 476 -20.06 8.17 17.88
C VAL A 476 -18.62 8.55 18.21
N TRP A 477 -18.09 8.04 19.32
CA TRP A 477 -16.68 8.17 19.67
C TRP A 477 -16.22 6.95 20.46
N SER A 478 -15.25 6.21 19.94
CA SER A 478 -14.74 5.00 20.60
C SER A 478 -13.32 4.67 20.16
N ILE A 479 -12.60 3.96 21.02
CA ILE A 479 -11.28 3.40 20.71
C ILE A 479 -11.40 1.89 20.88
N ASP A 480 -11.00 1.13 19.87
CA ASP A 480 -11.06 -0.32 19.92
C ASP A 480 -10.16 -0.87 21.05
N SER A 481 -10.69 -1.76 21.88
CA SER A 481 -9.91 -2.39 22.95
C SER A 481 -8.94 -3.45 22.45
N ALA A 482 -9.26 -4.09 21.32
CA ALA A 482 -8.40 -5.08 20.68
C ALA A 482 -7.63 -4.42 19.53
N PRO A 483 -6.33 -4.68 19.38
CA PRO A 483 -5.58 -4.10 18.30
C PRO A 483 -5.81 -4.83 16.98
N VAL A 484 -5.86 -4.10 15.88
CA VAL A 484 -6.05 -4.59 14.52
C VAL A 484 -4.74 -4.41 13.73
N SER A 485 -4.28 -5.45 13.06
CA SER A 485 -3.13 -5.35 12.17
C SER A 485 -3.41 -4.46 10.96
N TYR A 486 -2.36 -3.83 10.42
CA TYR A 486 -2.50 -3.05 9.18
C TYR A 486 -2.39 -3.89 7.91
N ARG A 487 -1.50 -4.90 7.90
CA ARG A 487 -1.18 -5.69 6.70
C ARG A 487 -1.58 -7.16 6.82
N ASP A 488 -1.39 -7.78 7.99
CA ASP A 488 -1.55 -9.23 8.15
C ASP A 488 -2.17 -9.59 9.50
N GLU A 489 -3.25 -10.36 9.47
CA GLU A 489 -3.59 -11.28 10.55
C GLU A 489 -3.52 -12.69 9.98
N SER A 490 -2.56 -13.48 10.48
CA SER A 490 -2.41 -14.88 10.13
C SER A 490 -3.57 -15.71 10.70
N GLY A 491 -4.78 -15.52 10.17
CA GLY A 491 -6.03 -16.14 10.61
C GLY A 491 -6.15 -17.64 10.33
N SER A 492 -5.07 -18.29 9.87
CA SER A 492 -5.07 -19.71 9.48
C SER A 492 -3.97 -20.55 10.12
N HIS A 493 -3.00 -19.95 10.82
CA HIS A 493 -1.84 -20.68 11.34
C HIS A 493 -1.85 -20.75 12.87
N PHE A 494 -1.68 -21.96 13.41
CA PHE A 494 -1.59 -22.21 14.86
C PHE A 494 -0.37 -21.54 15.54
N LEU A 495 0.58 -21.00 14.76
CA LEU A 495 1.79 -20.34 15.27
C LEU A 495 1.97 -18.93 14.65
N PRO A 496 2.37 -17.93 15.45
CA PRO A 496 2.59 -16.57 14.97
C PRO A 496 3.77 -16.50 13.99
N ARG A 497 3.71 -15.59 13.01
CA ARG A 497 4.80 -15.34 12.04
C ARG A 497 5.98 -14.63 12.69
N SER A 498 5.70 -13.75 13.64
CA SER A 498 6.67 -12.90 14.32
C SER A 498 6.55 -13.02 15.85
N THR A 499 7.66 -12.83 16.57
CA THR A 499 7.69 -12.66 18.02
C THR A 499 7.24 -11.26 18.46
N SER A 500 7.09 -10.33 17.53
CA SER A 500 6.47 -9.01 17.74
C SER A 500 5.12 -8.93 17.06
N TYR A 501 4.19 -8.18 17.65
CA TYR A 501 2.89 -7.88 17.07
C TYR A 501 2.83 -6.40 16.69
N ASN A 502 2.49 -6.11 15.44
CA ASN A 502 2.32 -4.76 14.91
C ASN A 502 0.85 -4.55 14.57
N GLY A 503 0.11 -3.93 15.49
CA GLY A 503 -1.29 -3.58 15.31
C GLY A 503 -1.63 -2.29 16.03
N TYR A 504 -2.79 -1.76 15.72
CA TYR A 504 -3.26 -0.46 16.17
C TYR A 504 -4.56 -0.60 16.93
N HIS A 505 -4.88 0.33 17.82
CA HIS A 505 -6.21 0.45 18.40
C HIS A 505 -6.97 1.54 17.64
N PRO A 506 -7.82 1.20 16.64
CA PRO A 506 -8.55 2.20 15.87
C PRO A 506 -9.34 3.17 16.75
N LEU A 507 -9.18 4.47 16.49
CA LEU A 507 -10.13 5.51 16.86
C LEU A 507 -11.26 5.49 15.83
N ARG A 508 -12.49 5.32 16.31
CA ARG A 508 -13.72 5.29 15.54
C ARG A 508 -14.62 6.44 15.95
N PHE A 509 -15.05 7.24 14.99
CA PHE A 509 -16.08 8.24 15.24
C PHE A 509 -16.96 8.50 14.03
N VAL A 510 -18.14 9.04 14.33
CA VAL A 510 -19.08 9.59 13.35
C VAL A 510 -19.37 11.01 13.79
N ALA A 511 -19.24 11.98 12.90
CA ALA A 511 -19.48 13.38 13.17
C ALA A 511 -20.34 14.02 12.07
N THR A 512 -21.11 15.02 12.45
CA THR A 512 -21.95 15.81 11.54
C THR A 512 -21.67 17.29 11.76
N PRO A 513 -21.65 18.15 10.71
CA PRO A 513 -21.49 19.58 10.89
C PRO A 513 -22.51 20.17 11.87
N SER A 514 -22.07 21.11 12.71
CA SER A 514 -22.96 21.92 13.53
C SER A 514 -23.81 22.82 12.66
N ARG A 515 -25.05 23.04 13.10
CA ARG A 515 -26.02 23.89 12.39
C ARG A 515 -25.69 25.37 12.51
#